data_AF-A0ABD5IVC6-F1
#
_entry.id   AF-A0ABD5IVC6-F1
#
_cell.length_a   1.000
_cell.length_b   1.000
_cell.length_c   1.000
_cell.angle_alpha   90.00
_cell.angle_beta   90.00
_cell.angle_gamma   90.00
#
_symmetry.space_group_name_H-M   'P 1'
#
loop_
_entity.id
_entity.type
_entity.pdbx_description
1 polymer ?
#
loop_
_entity_poly.entity_id
_entity_poly.type
_entity_poly.pdbx_seq_one_letter_code
_entity_poly.pdbx_strand_id
1 'polypeptide(L)'
;MSSKHYSEEFKYEVIKAYEKRDYSIKELCSKYQISQNSLREWIVGFERYGSEGLKRSTSWKPYSKELKEAAVIDYLSGELSQYEIVRKDEISSRSVLRRWISIYNSHRDLKDRSKGRTNSMTKGRKTTWDERIQIVLDCLENGKDYQGTAETYEVSYQQVYQWVRKYEAGGDEALKDKRGRKKEEAELTPEDIIQLQIKKLERENERLRAENLFFKKVRGNRKEAKISQIRYEDMYTAIQELHEKEEVEVILLCEIAGISRAAYYKWLNRTPSARELQNEEIIKEMKALHEEVDGIYGYRRMTLNMNRKFGQNFNHKRIYRLMKVARIQSVIRRKKTPYKRSTPQHVAENILNREFTAEKPNEKWVTDVTEFKYGPSKKAYLSAILDLYDGSIVSYVLGHSNNNQLVFKTLDQAAGLLAGDHPLIHSDRGFQYTSHGFKRRIDKAKMTQSMSRVGRCIDNGPMESFWGTLKCEKYYLNKYETFEELSKAIDDYICFYNHDRYQKRLNGLSPMEYRAKAA
;
A
#
# COMPACT_ATOMS: atom_id res chain seq x y z
N MET A 1 8.36 -23.84 7.21
CA MET A 1 8.84 -23.71 8.61
C MET A 1 10.12 -24.53 8.73
N SER A 2 11.21 -23.92 9.20
CA SER A 2 12.48 -24.62 9.41
C SER A 2 12.29 -25.74 10.45
N SER A 3 12.76 -26.95 10.14
CA SER A 3 12.73 -28.08 11.07
C SER A 3 13.65 -27.76 12.25
N LYS A 4 13.11 -27.57 13.46
CA LYS A 4 13.93 -27.45 14.69
C LYS A 4 14.70 -28.76 14.88
N HIS A 5 16.02 -28.69 14.91
CA HIS A 5 16.88 -29.84 15.18
C HIS A 5 17.07 -29.97 16.69
N TYR A 6 16.75 -31.16 17.23
CA TYR A 6 16.99 -31.50 18.63
C TYR A 6 18.16 -32.50 18.70
N SER A 7 19.07 -32.31 19.68
CA SER A 7 20.20 -33.22 19.91
C SER A 7 19.73 -34.53 20.56
N GLU A 8 20.57 -35.57 20.55
CA GLU A 8 20.23 -36.88 21.10
C GLU A 8 20.06 -36.83 22.63
N GLU A 9 20.92 -36.06 23.30
CA GLU A 9 20.92 -35.84 24.75
C GLU A 9 19.63 -35.15 25.19
N PHE A 10 19.19 -34.13 24.44
CA PHE A 10 17.95 -33.42 24.71
C PHE A 10 16.73 -34.33 24.59
N LYS A 11 16.68 -35.18 23.54
CA LYS A 11 15.58 -36.15 23.39
C LYS A 11 15.55 -37.14 24.54
N TYR A 12 16.71 -37.62 24.99
CA TYR A 12 16.82 -38.56 26.09
C TYR A 12 16.36 -37.95 27.42
N GLU A 13 16.72 -36.70 27.70
CA GLU A 13 16.26 -35.96 28.89
C GLU A 13 14.73 -35.87 28.95
N VAL A 14 14.10 -35.49 27.83
CA VAL A 14 12.64 -35.35 27.74
C VAL A 14 11.95 -36.71 27.95
N ILE A 15 12.52 -37.80 27.45
CA ILE A 15 11.98 -39.15 27.66
C ILE A 15 12.15 -39.61 29.10
N LYS A 16 13.28 -39.33 29.74
CA LYS A 16 13.47 -39.65 31.16
C LYS A 16 12.46 -38.91 32.05
N ALA A 17 12.12 -37.67 31.70
CA ALA A 17 11.06 -36.92 32.37
C ALA A 17 9.66 -37.52 32.13
N TYR A 18 9.42 -38.13 30.97
CA TYR A 18 8.19 -38.86 30.66
C TYR A 18 8.09 -40.20 31.41
N GLU A 19 9.16 -41.00 31.46
CA GLU A 19 9.21 -42.31 32.14
C GLU A 19 8.95 -42.19 33.64
N LYS A 20 9.42 -41.11 34.28
CA LYS A 20 9.14 -40.82 35.70
C LYS A 20 7.67 -40.50 35.99
N ARG A 21 6.83 -40.34 34.96
CA ARG A 21 5.43 -39.91 35.02
C ARG A 21 5.20 -38.56 35.72
N ASP A 22 6.23 -37.74 35.82
CA ASP A 22 6.19 -36.42 36.48
C ASP A 22 5.32 -35.40 35.71
N TYR A 23 5.09 -35.65 34.42
CA TYR A 23 4.38 -34.73 33.53
C TYR A 23 3.61 -35.49 32.45
N SER A 24 2.44 -34.97 32.07
CA SER A 24 1.71 -35.41 30.88
C SER A 24 2.44 -34.99 29.60
N ILE A 25 2.15 -35.68 28.48
CA ILE A 25 2.69 -35.33 27.14
C ILE A 25 2.44 -33.85 26.81
N LYS A 26 1.28 -33.30 27.19
CA LYS A 26 0.92 -31.90 26.93
C LYS A 26 1.80 -30.94 27.74
N GLU A 27 2.07 -31.25 29.01
CA GLU A 27 2.92 -30.44 29.87
C GLU A 27 4.39 -30.49 29.43
N LEU A 28 4.90 -31.65 29.03
CA LEU A 28 6.25 -31.77 28.46
C LEU A 28 6.39 -30.97 27.16
N CYS A 29 5.39 -31.03 26.27
CA CYS A 29 5.39 -30.25 25.04
C CYS A 29 5.41 -28.74 25.29
N SER A 30 4.63 -28.25 26.26
CA SER A 30 4.63 -26.85 26.66
C SER A 30 5.95 -26.43 27.33
N LYS A 31 6.49 -27.27 28.23
CA LYS A 31 7.73 -27.01 28.98
C LYS A 31 8.95 -26.94 28.06
N TYR A 32 9.08 -27.90 27.15
CA TYR A 32 10.23 -28.04 26.26
C TYR A 32 10.03 -27.39 24.88
N GLN A 33 8.88 -26.73 24.65
CA GLN A 33 8.50 -26.10 23.38
C GLN A 33 8.62 -27.04 22.16
N ILE A 34 8.28 -28.32 22.37
CA ILE A 34 8.30 -29.37 21.34
C ILE A 34 6.88 -29.72 20.90
N SER A 35 6.74 -30.16 19.64
CA SER A 35 5.43 -30.60 19.15
C SER A 35 5.04 -31.96 19.77
N GLN A 36 3.74 -32.17 19.98
CA GLN A 36 3.22 -33.46 20.48
C GLN A 36 3.59 -34.63 19.55
N ASN A 37 3.68 -34.38 18.24
CA ASN A 37 4.09 -35.41 17.28
C ASN A 37 5.56 -35.79 17.44
N SER A 38 6.45 -34.81 17.62
CA SER A 38 7.87 -35.06 17.85
C SER A 38 8.11 -35.85 19.14
N LEU A 39 7.39 -35.51 20.22
CA LEU A 39 7.51 -36.23 21.48
C LEU A 39 7.00 -37.68 21.36
N ARG A 40 5.86 -37.90 20.69
CA ARG A 40 5.34 -39.26 20.44
C ARG A 40 6.30 -40.10 19.58
N GLU A 41 6.91 -39.51 18.57
CA GLU A 41 7.91 -40.19 17.73
C GLU A 41 9.14 -40.63 18.55
N TRP A 42 9.61 -39.77 19.47
CA TRP A 42 10.74 -40.11 20.34
C TRP A 42 10.39 -41.21 21.34
N ILE A 43 9.21 -41.16 21.97
CA ILE A 43 8.74 -42.21 22.89
C ILE A 43 8.69 -43.57 22.18
N VAL A 44 8.05 -43.63 21.01
CA VAL A 44 7.95 -44.88 20.22
C VAL A 44 9.33 -45.38 19.76
N GLY A 45 10.22 -44.47 19.34
CA GLY A 45 11.58 -44.81 18.96
C GLY A 45 12.37 -45.40 20.12
N PHE A 46 12.23 -44.81 21.32
CA PHE A 46 12.92 -45.24 22.53
C PHE A 46 12.38 -46.56 23.09
N GLU A 47 11.06 -46.76 23.11
CA GLU A 47 10.46 -48.02 23.54
C GLU A 47 10.90 -49.21 22.67
N ARG A 48 11.11 -48.97 21.36
CA ARG A 48 11.44 -50.04 20.40
C ARG A 48 12.95 -50.31 20.25
N TYR A 49 13.78 -49.27 20.32
CA TYR A 49 15.21 -49.37 20.00
C TYR A 49 16.12 -48.77 21.09
N GLY A 50 15.56 -48.41 22.25
CA GLY A 50 16.31 -47.75 23.32
C GLY A 50 16.89 -46.40 22.89
N SER A 51 18.06 -46.06 23.42
CA SER A 51 18.77 -44.81 23.08
C SER A 51 19.13 -44.70 21.59
N GLU A 52 19.34 -45.82 20.88
CA GLU A 52 19.60 -45.82 19.43
C GLU A 52 18.40 -45.31 18.62
N GLY A 53 17.17 -45.49 19.12
CA GLY A 53 15.96 -44.98 18.48
C GLY A 53 15.82 -43.46 18.49
N LEU A 54 16.64 -42.76 19.29
CA LEU A 54 16.68 -41.29 19.35
C LEU A 54 17.69 -40.69 18.38
N LYS A 55 18.59 -41.52 17.84
CA LYS A 55 19.59 -41.08 16.87
C LYS A 55 18.96 -40.72 15.55
N ARG A 56 19.57 -39.75 14.88
CA ARG A 56 19.14 -39.38 13.53
C ARG A 56 19.76 -40.37 12.54
N SER A 57 18.92 -41.04 11.75
CA SER A 57 19.43 -41.87 10.65
C SER A 57 20.23 -40.99 9.67
N THR A 58 21.52 -41.28 9.53
CA THR A 58 22.44 -40.62 8.59
C THR A 58 22.42 -41.27 7.21
N SER A 59 21.85 -42.47 7.11
CA SER A 59 21.74 -43.25 5.87
C SER A 59 20.27 -43.49 5.50
N TRP A 60 20.05 -43.71 4.20
CA TRP A 60 18.73 -44.10 3.68
C TRP A 60 18.53 -45.61 3.84
N LYS A 61 17.45 -46.03 4.54
CA LYS A 61 17.06 -47.44 4.65
C LYS A 61 16.63 -47.97 3.26
N PRO A 62 17.27 -49.02 2.71
CA PRO A 62 16.83 -49.65 1.49
C PRO A 62 15.59 -50.52 1.75
N TYR A 63 14.71 -50.63 0.75
CA TYR A 63 13.53 -51.49 0.79
C TYR A 63 13.46 -52.27 -0.52
N SER A 64 13.16 -53.57 -0.45
CA SER A 64 12.95 -54.40 -1.63
C SER A 64 11.64 -54.05 -2.33
N LYS A 65 11.45 -54.50 -3.56
CA LYS A 65 10.26 -54.30 -4.37
C LYS A 65 9.09 -55.05 -3.75
N GLU A 66 9.33 -56.29 -3.31
CA GLU A 66 8.33 -57.14 -2.68
C GLU A 66 7.76 -56.48 -1.42
N LEU A 67 8.62 -55.88 -0.58
CA LEU A 67 8.18 -55.16 0.62
C LEU A 67 7.35 -53.91 0.26
N LYS A 68 7.74 -53.16 -0.78
CA LYS A 68 6.98 -51.99 -1.22
C LYS A 68 5.60 -52.37 -1.76
N GLU A 69 5.53 -53.45 -2.52
CA GLU A 69 4.28 -53.97 -3.07
C GLU A 69 3.37 -54.50 -1.97
N ALA A 70 3.91 -55.28 -1.03
CA ALA A 70 3.17 -55.76 0.14
C ALA A 70 2.59 -54.60 0.96
N ALA A 71 3.39 -53.57 1.26
CA ALA A 71 2.93 -52.39 2.01
C ALA A 71 1.85 -51.58 1.28
N VAL A 72 1.85 -51.58 -0.06
CA VAL A 72 0.80 -50.94 -0.86
C VAL A 72 -0.47 -51.80 -0.90
N ILE A 73 -0.34 -53.13 -0.98
CA ILE A 73 -1.47 -54.07 -0.89
C ILE A 73 -2.16 -53.95 0.46
N ASP A 74 -1.41 -53.92 1.56
CA ASP A 74 -1.94 -53.73 2.91
C ASP A 74 -2.64 -52.37 3.07
N TYR A 75 -2.22 -51.35 2.32
CA TYR A 75 -2.92 -50.06 2.29
C TYR A 75 -4.24 -50.14 1.51
N LEU A 76 -4.27 -50.91 0.42
CA LEU A 76 -5.45 -51.08 -0.43
C LEU A 76 -6.50 -52.00 0.21
N SER A 77 -6.10 -52.95 1.07
CA SER A 77 -7.05 -53.78 1.81
C SER A 77 -7.91 -52.98 2.80
N GLY A 78 -7.38 -51.85 3.29
CA GLY A 78 -8.07 -50.98 4.24
C GLY A 78 -8.15 -51.52 5.66
N GLU A 79 -7.58 -52.72 5.92
CA GLU A 79 -7.61 -53.39 7.22
C GLU A 79 -6.63 -52.78 8.24
N LEU A 80 -5.54 -52.17 7.75
CA LEU A 80 -4.51 -51.53 8.57
C LEU A 80 -4.45 -50.04 8.30
N SER A 81 -4.32 -49.24 9.35
CA SER A 81 -4.04 -47.81 9.20
C SER A 81 -2.63 -47.59 8.63
N GLN A 82 -2.40 -46.45 7.98
CA GLN A 82 -1.05 -46.07 7.51
C GLN A 82 0.02 -46.10 8.62
N TYR A 83 -0.37 -45.93 9.89
CA TYR A 83 0.55 -46.03 11.02
C TYR A 83 0.89 -47.48 11.37
N GLU A 84 -0.08 -48.39 11.26
CA GLU A 84 0.13 -49.81 11.49
C GLU A 84 0.98 -50.44 10.38
N ILE A 85 0.74 -50.09 9.11
CA ILE A 85 1.53 -50.57 7.97
C ILE A 85 3.00 -50.13 8.10
N VAL A 86 3.23 -48.86 8.38
CA VAL A 86 4.59 -48.33 8.60
C VAL A 86 5.29 -49.05 9.76
N ARG A 87 4.56 -49.45 10.81
CA ARG A 87 5.10 -50.19 11.95
C ARG A 87 5.36 -51.67 11.65
N LYS A 88 4.45 -52.31 10.93
CA LYS A 88 4.49 -53.72 10.50
C LYS A 88 5.66 -53.98 9.57
N ASP A 89 5.81 -53.16 8.54
CA ASP A 89 6.82 -53.33 7.49
C ASP A 89 8.12 -52.54 7.75
N GLU A 90 8.24 -51.98 8.96
CA GLU A 90 9.39 -51.18 9.42
C GLU A 90 9.82 -50.07 8.44
N ILE A 91 8.84 -49.39 7.86
CA ILE A 91 9.06 -48.29 6.93
C ILE A 91 9.49 -47.05 7.72
N SER A 92 10.46 -46.31 7.20
CA SER A 92 11.11 -45.21 7.92
C SER A 92 10.20 -44.03 8.18
N SER A 93 9.15 -43.85 7.37
CA SER A 93 8.11 -42.87 7.65
C SER A 93 6.86 -43.10 6.80
N ARG A 94 5.75 -42.52 7.28
CA ARG A 94 4.49 -42.44 6.55
C ARG A 94 4.60 -41.68 5.22
N SER A 95 5.54 -40.74 5.13
CA SER A 95 5.85 -40.02 3.89
C SER A 95 6.45 -40.94 2.82
N VAL A 96 7.24 -41.94 3.24
CA VAL A 96 7.83 -42.95 2.34
C VAL A 96 6.73 -43.89 1.83
N LEU A 97 5.85 -44.39 2.70
CA LEU A 97 4.70 -45.20 2.31
C LEU A 97 3.76 -44.44 1.34
N ARG A 98 3.41 -43.18 1.66
CA ARG A 98 2.60 -42.33 0.77
C ARG A 98 3.22 -42.13 -0.61
N ARG A 99 4.54 -42.04 -0.68
CA ARG A 99 5.25 -41.94 -1.96
C ARG A 99 5.10 -43.22 -2.77
N TRP A 100 5.18 -44.40 -2.16
CA TRP A 100 4.96 -45.66 -2.85
C TRP A 100 3.52 -45.80 -3.35
N ILE A 101 2.53 -45.45 -2.53
CA ILE A 101 1.11 -45.40 -2.92
C ILE A 101 0.91 -44.44 -4.10
N SER A 102 1.55 -43.26 -4.07
CA SER A 102 1.47 -42.29 -5.18
C SER A 102 2.12 -42.81 -6.46
N ILE A 103 3.22 -43.56 -6.37
CA ILE A 103 3.89 -44.17 -7.53
C ILE A 103 2.99 -45.26 -8.13
N TYR A 104 2.42 -46.12 -7.27
CA TYR A 104 1.48 -47.16 -7.66
C TYR A 104 0.22 -46.58 -8.33
N ASN A 105 -0.42 -45.58 -7.73
CA ASN A 105 -1.59 -44.89 -8.28
C ASN A 105 -1.29 -44.15 -9.59
N SER A 106 -0.02 -43.87 -9.89
CA SER A 106 0.41 -43.31 -11.17
C SER A 106 0.74 -44.36 -12.23
N HIS A 107 0.41 -45.64 -11.97
CA HIS A 107 0.68 -46.80 -12.81
C HIS A 107 2.17 -46.97 -13.18
N ARG A 108 3.07 -46.64 -12.23
CA ARG A 108 4.52 -46.81 -12.40
C ARG A 108 5.03 -47.94 -11.52
N ASP A 109 5.98 -48.72 -12.03
CA ASP A 109 6.62 -49.80 -11.28
C ASP A 109 7.42 -49.30 -10.07
N LEU A 110 7.25 -50.00 -8.94
CA LEU A 110 8.09 -49.86 -7.76
C LEU A 110 9.41 -50.62 -7.99
N LYS A 111 10.52 -49.89 -8.12
CA LYS A 111 11.83 -50.48 -8.48
C LYS A 111 12.72 -50.77 -7.25
N ASP A 112 13.54 -51.83 -7.35
CA ASP A 112 14.62 -52.17 -6.42
C ASP A 112 15.84 -51.28 -6.60
N ARG A 113 15.75 -50.04 -6.09
CA ARG A 113 16.75 -48.98 -6.35
C ARG A 113 16.98 -48.71 -7.84
N SER A 114 17.49 -47.52 -8.13
CA SER A 114 18.26 -47.36 -9.37
C SER A 114 19.51 -48.22 -9.21
N LYS A 115 19.76 -49.15 -10.14
CA LYS A 115 21.13 -49.65 -10.37
C LYS A 115 22.05 -48.44 -10.28
N GLY A 116 23.05 -48.51 -9.41
CA GLY A 116 24.03 -47.45 -9.27
C GLY A 116 24.50 -47.03 -10.66
N ARG A 117 24.64 -45.73 -10.91
CA ARG A 117 25.34 -45.22 -12.08
C ARG A 117 26.59 -46.09 -12.25
N THR A 118 26.66 -46.86 -13.33
CA THR A 118 27.93 -47.41 -13.82
C THR A 118 28.91 -46.26 -13.82
N ASN A 119 30.01 -46.37 -13.08
CA ASN A 119 31.01 -45.33 -12.81
C ASN A 119 31.15 -44.31 -13.96
N SER A 120 30.30 -43.27 -13.95
CA SER A 120 30.54 -42.07 -14.73
C SER A 120 31.39 -41.21 -13.81
N MET A 121 32.61 -40.92 -14.24
CA MET A 121 33.63 -40.10 -13.58
C MET A 121 34.78 -40.88 -12.94
N THR A 122 35.66 -41.39 -13.78
CA THR A 122 37.10 -41.16 -13.59
C THR A 122 37.46 -39.85 -14.29
N LYS A 123 38.31 -39.01 -13.67
CA LYS A 123 38.94 -37.85 -14.33
C LYS A 123 39.50 -38.35 -15.67
N GLY A 124 38.93 -37.90 -16.78
CA GLY A 124 39.40 -38.32 -18.10
C GLY A 124 40.89 -38.01 -18.26
N ARG A 125 41.67 -38.98 -18.76
CA ARG A 125 43.05 -38.76 -19.19
C ARG A 125 43.08 -37.54 -20.11
N LYS A 126 43.98 -36.60 -19.82
CA LYS A 126 44.22 -35.48 -20.74
C LYS A 126 44.97 -36.03 -21.95
N THR A 127 44.36 -35.93 -23.13
CA THR A 127 45.02 -36.30 -24.40
C THR A 127 45.47 -35.07 -25.16
N THR A 128 46.66 -35.13 -25.75
CA THR A 128 47.18 -34.11 -26.68
C THR A 128 46.47 -34.18 -28.04
N TRP A 129 46.70 -33.19 -28.91
CA TRP A 129 46.10 -33.19 -30.25
C TRP A 129 46.65 -34.33 -31.11
N ASP A 130 47.97 -34.56 -31.07
CA ASP A 130 48.62 -35.67 -31.80
C ASP A 130 48.15 -37.04 -31.28
N GLU A 131 48.00 -37.20 -29.95
CA GLU A 131 47.45 -38.43 -29.37
C GLU A 131 46.01 -38.69 -29.86
N ARG A 132 45.18 -37.64 -30.04
CA ARG A 132 43.82 -37.81 -30.57
C ARG A 132 43.80 -38.25 -32.02
N ILE A 133 44.74 -37.75 -32.84
CA ILE A 133 44.88 -38.18 -34.22
C ILE A 133 45.27 -39.67 -34.25
N GLN A 134 46.25 -40.07 -33.43
CA GLN A 134 46.66 -41.48 -33.33
C GLN A 134 45.51 -42.39 -32.88
N ILE A 135 44.78 -42.01 -31.82
CA ILE A 135 43.62 -42.77 -31.32
C ILE A 135 42.55 -42.95 -32.40
N VAL A 136 42.33 -41.94 -33.24
CA VAL A 136 41.36 -42.00 -34.33
C VAL A 136 41.84 -42.89 -35.47
N LEU A 137 43.11 -42.79 -35.87
CA LEU A 137 43.70 -43.61 -36.92
C LEU A 137 43.69 -45.10 -36.53
N ASP A 138 44.12 -45.42 -35.31
CA ASP A 138 44.08 -46.78 -34.78
C ASP A 138 42.65 -47.35 -34.71
N CYS A 139 41.68 -46.50 -34.34
CA CYS A 139 40.28 -46.93 -34.33
C CYS A 139 39.76 -47.26 -35.74
N LEU A 140 40.17 -46.48 -36.75
CA LEU A 140 39.77 -46.69 -38.13
C LEU A 140 40.46 -47.92 -38.75
N GLU A 141 41.73 -48.14 -38.43
CA GLU A 141 42.51 -49.31 -38.89
C GLU A 141 41.98 -50.62 -38.29
N ASN A 142 41.51 -50.59 -37.03
CA ASN A 142 40.86 -51.72 -36.36
C ASN A 142 39.35 -51.84 -36.68
N GLY A 143 38.89 -51.34 -37.83
CA GLY A 143 37.51 -51.55 -38.29
C GLY A 143 36.44 -50.83 -37.47
N LYS A 144 36.77 -49.68 -36.86
CA LYS A 144 35.90 -48.88 -35.96
C LYS A 144 35.56 -49.58 -34.65
N ASP A 145 36.50 -50.34 -34.10
CA ASP A 145 36.38 -50.87 -32.73
C ASP A 145 36.56 -49.76 -31.68
N TYR A 146 35.49 -49.01 -31.44
CA TYR A 146 35.46 -47.91 -30.47
C TYR A 146 35.68 -48.37 -29.02
N GLN A 147 35.28 -49.61 -28.69
CA GLN A 147 35.36 -50.14 -27.34
C GLN A 147 36.79 -50.62 -27.04
N GLY A 148 37.39 -51.41 -27.94
CA GLY A 148 38.78 -51.84 -27.82
C GLY A 148 39.75 -50.67 -27.87
N THR A 149 39.49 -49.65 -28.72
CA THR A 149 40.30 -48.43 -28.75
C THR A 149 40.17 -47.62 -27.44
N ALA A 150 38.96 -47.52 -26.88
CA ALA A 150 38.74 -46.82 -25.62
C ALA A 150 39.47 -47.47 -24.44
N GLU A 151 39.48 -48.80 -24.39
CA GLU A 151 40.18 -49.58 -23.37
C GLU A 151 41.71 -49.50 -23.54
N THR A 152 42.20 -49.60 -24.79
CA THR A 152 43.65 -49.54 -25.11
C THR A 152 44.26 -48.18 -24.76
N TYR A 153 43.54 -47.10 -25.03
CA TYR A 153 44.03 -45.73 -24.83
C TYR A 153 43.58 -45.09 -23.50
N GLU A 154 42.87 -45.84 -22.65
CA GLU A 154 42.30 -45.37 -21.38
C GLU A 154 41.47 -44.09 -21.51
N VAL A 155 40.72 -43.97 -22.61
CA VAL A 155 39.81 -42.85 -22.89
C VAL A 155 38.38 -43.34 -22.95
N SER A 156 37.39 -42.46 -22.77
CA SER A 156 36.01 -42.92 -22.82
C SER A 156 35.59 -43.29 -24.24
N TYR A 157 34.75 -44.33 -24.35
CA TYR A 157 34.08 -44.71 -25.61
C TYR A 157 33.51 -43.49 -26.36
N GLN A 158 32.86 -42.60 -25.61
CA GLN A 158 32.21 -41.42 -26.19
C GLN A 158 33.21 -40.38 -26.71
N GLN A 159 34.43 -40.32 -26.16
CA GLN A 159 35.51 -39.50 -26.71
C GLN A 159 36.01 -40.07 -28.04
N VAL A 160 36.33 -41.37 -28.10
CA VAL A 160 36.79 -42.02 -29.34
C VAL A 160 35.74 -41.87 -30.44
N TYR A 161 34.48 -42.16 -30.13
CA TYR A 161 33.37 -42.01 -31.07
C TYR A 161 33.24 -40.57 -31.60
N GLN A 162 33.31 -39.56 -30.73
CA GLN A 162 33.23 -38.16 -31.16
C GLN A 162 34.46 -37.69 -31.94
N TRP A 163 35.65 -38.18 -31.62
CA TRP A 163 36.87 -37.84 -32.36
C TRP A 163 36.85 -38.44 -33.76
N VAL A 164 36.56 -39.74 -33.91
CA VAL A 164 36.48 -40.40 -35.23
C VAL A 164 35.45 -39.70 -36.12
N ARG A 165 34.25 -39.43 -35.57
CA ARG A 165 33.19 -38.65 -36.24
C ARG A 165 33.63 -37.28 -36.75
N LYS A 166 34.46 -36.56 -35.99
CA LYS A 166 34.95 -35.23 -36.37
C LYS A 166 36.04 -35.32 -37.43
N TYR A 167 36.92 -36.30 -37.30
CA TYR A 167 37.99 -36.56 -38.25
C TYR A 167 37.44 -36.96 -39.62
N GLU A 168 36.45 -37.85 -39.67
CA GLU A 168 35.77 -38.23 -40.93
C GLU A 168 35.07 -37.03 -41.60
N ALA A 169 34.64 -36.02 -40.83
CA ALA A 169 33.92 -34.86 -41.35
C ALA A 169 34.82 -33.69 -41.79
N GLY A 170 36.04 -33.58 -41.28
CA GLY A 170 36.88 -32.39 -41.49
C GLY A 170 38.37 -32.58 -41.24
N GLY A 171 38.86 -33.82 -41.24
CA GLY A 171 40.28 -34.15 -41.08
C GLY A 171 40.85 -33.87 -39.69
N ASP A 172 42.16 -33.78 -39.63
CA ASP A 172 43.00 -33.52 -38.46
C ASP A 172 42.69 -32.18 -37.76
N GLU A 173 42.45 -31.12 -38.54
CA GLU A 173 42.09 -29.78 -38.03
C GLU A 173 40.75 -29.77 -37.26
N ALA A 174 39.82 -30.69 -37.58
CA ALA A 174 38.54 -30.80 -36.88
C ALA A 174 38.65 -31.37 -35.46
N LEU A 175 39.79 -31.98 -35.11
CA LEU A 175 40.07 -32.51 -33.77
C LEU A 175 40.61 -31.45 -32.80
N LYS A 176 40.97 -30.24 -33.27
CA LYS A 176 41.37 -29.11 -32.42
C LYS A 176 40.19 -28.59 -31.62
N ASP A 177 40.36 -28.48 -30.30
CA ASP A 177 39.32 -27.97 -29.41
C ASP A 177 39.26 -26.42 -29.49
N LYS A 178 38.19 -25.91 -30.11
CA LYS A 178 37.92 -24.47 -30.25
C LYS A 178 36.96 -23.92 -29.18
N ARG A 179 36.52 -24.74 -28.21
CA ARG A 179 35.57 -24.29 -27.16
C ARG A 179 36.31 -23.46 -26.11
N GLY A 180 35.84 -22.24 -25.85
CA GLY A 180 36.34 -21.40 -24.76
C GLY A 180 37.65 -20.64 -25.04
N ARG A 181 38.29 -20.81 -26.20
CA ARG A 181 39.32 -19.88 -26.66
C ARG A 181 38.65 -18.67 -27.32
N LYS A 182 38.73 -17.51 -26.67
CA LYS A 182 38.77 -16.24 -27.40
C LYS A 182 40.06 -16.28 -28.22
N LYS A 183 40.02 -15.96 -29.53
CA LYS A 183 41.27 -15.64 -30.26
C LYS A 183 42.03 -14.61 -29.42
N GLU A 184 43.31 -14.86 -29.14
CA GLU A 184 44.14 -13.84 -28.48
C GLU A 184 44.20 -12.60 -29.39
N GLU A 185 44.40 -11.40 -28.84
CA GLU A 185 44.43 -10.15 -29.64
C GLU A 185 45.44 -10.21 -30.81
N ALA A 186 46.46 -11.06 -30.69
CA ALA A 186 47.48 -11.32 -31.71
C ALA A 186 47.02 -12.24 -32.88
N GLU A 187 45.91 -12.99 -32.74
CA GLU A 187 45.37 -13.92 -33.76
C GLU A 187 44.13 -13.37 -34.48
N LEU A 188 43.70 -12.16 -34.14
CA LEU A 188 42.56 -11.49 -34.75
C LEU A 188 42.96 -10.86 -36.08
N THR A 189 42.25 -11.21 -37.16
CA THR A 189 42.41 -10.50 -38.43
C THR A 189 41.91 -9.06 -38.27
N PRO A 190 42.37 -8.11 -39.09
CA PRO A 190 41.85 -6.74 -39.07
C PRO A 190 40.31 -6.68 -39.18
N GLU A 191 39.71 -7.59 -39.93
CA GLU A 191 38.26 -7.74 -40.07
C GLU A 191 37.58 -8.23 -38.78
N ASP A 192 38.17 -9.19 -38.07
CA ASP A 192 37.66 -9.66 -36.79
C ASP A 192 37.70 -8.53 -35.72
N ILE A 193 38.77 -7.72 -35.73
CA ILE A 193 38.90 -6.54 -34.86
C ILE A 193 37.79 -5.53 -35.16
N ILE A 194 37.57 -5.21 -36.44
CA ILE A 194 36.52 -4.28 -36.87
C ILE A 194 35.13 -4.81 -36.48
N GLN A 195 34.85 -6.10 -36.68
CA GLN A 195 33.57 -6.71 -36.30
C GLN A 195 33.34 -6.69 -34.79
N LEU A 196 34.38 -6.96 -33.99
CA LEU A 196 34.31 -6.84 -32.53
C LEU A 196 34.07 -5.39 -32.09
N GLN A 197 34.72 -4.43 -32.76
CA GLN A 197 34.55 -3.00 -32.49
C GLN A 197 33.13 -2.53 -32.84
N ILE A 198 32.60 -2.91 -34.00
CA ILE A 198 31.22 -2.62 -34.43
C ILE A 198 30.24 -3.18 -33.40
N LYS A 199 30.38 -4.46 -33.05
CA LYS A 199 29.50 -5.10 -32.06
C LYS A 199 29.56 -4.43 -30.68
N LYS A 200 30.74 -3.96 -30.27
CA LYS A 200 30.91 -3.21 -29.02
C LYS A 200 30.22 -1.85 -29.09
N LEU A 201 30.40 -1.13 -30.20
CA LEU A 201 29.79 0.18 -30.46
C LEU A 201 28.27 0.09 -30.60
N GLU A 202 27.74 -0.94 -31.25
CA GLU A 202 26.31 -1.21 -31.35
C GLU A 202 25.70 -1.43 -29.97
N ARG A 203 26.33 -2.27 -29.14
CA ARG A 203 25.89 -2.52 -27.76
C ARG A 203 25.97 -1.26 -26.88
N GLU A 204 26.99 -0.44 -27.08
CA GLU A 204 27.14 0.83 -26.37
C GLU A 204 26.08 1.85 -26.80
N ASN A 205 25.81 1.96 -28.11
CA ASN A 205 24.74 2.80 -28.64
C ASN A 205 23.36 2.37 -28.14
N GLU A 206 23.08 1.06 -28.10
CA GLU A 206 21.84 0.53 -27.55
C GLU A 206 21.69 0.89 -26.06
N ARG A 207 22.76 0.71 -25.28
CA ARG A 207 22.78 1.10 -23.86
C ARG A 207 22.54 2.60 -23.68
N LEU A 208 23.25 3.46 -24.42
CA LEU A 208 23.11 4.92 -24.35
C LEU A 208 21.71 5.38 -24.79
N ARG A 209 21.13 4.72 -25.79
CA ARG A 209 19.74 4.96 -26.21
C ARG A 209 18.77 4.61 -25.08
N ALA A 210 18.89 3.41 -24.50
CA ALA A 210 18.05 2.96 -23.39
C ALA A 210 18.19 3.86 -22.16
N GLU A 211 19.40 4.31 -21.85
CA GLU A 211 19.69 5.20 -20.72
C GLU A 211 19.03 6.58 -20.89
N ASN A 212 19.15 7.17 -22.08
CA ASN A 212 18.47 8.42 -22.40
C ASN A 212 16.95 8.29 -22.33
N LEU A 213 16.37 7.21 -22.88
CA LEU A 213 14.94 6.94 -22.81
C LEU A 213 14.46 6.79 -21.36
N PHE A 214 15.19 6.00 -20.57
CA PHE A 214 14.89 5.76 -19.16
C PHE A 214 14.90 7.06 -18.35
N PHE A 215 15.96 7.86 -18.45
CA PHE A 215 16.06 9.10 -17.68
C PHE A 215 15.06 10.16 -18.10
N LYS A 216 14.73 10.27 -19.40
CA LYS A 216 13.64 11.16 -19.87
C LYS A 216 12.31 10.77 -19.21
N LYS A 217 12.01 9.47 -19.13
CA LYS A 217 10.78 8.96 -18.50
C LYS A 217 10.73 9.17 -17.00
N VAL A 218 11.81 8.87 -16.28
CA VAL A 218 11.85 8.98 -14.81
C VAL A 218 11.85 10.45 -14.37
N ARG A 219 12.55 11.35 -15.09
CA ARG A 219 12.60 12.77 -14.74
C ARG A 219 11.35 13.56 -15.16
N GLY A 220 10.73 13.20 -16.28
CA GLY A 220 9.65 13.99 -16.90
C GLY A 220 8.29 13.91 -16.19
N ASN A 221 7.92 12.74 -15.65
CA ASN A 221 6.50 12.49 -15.31
C ASN A 221 6.21 12.10 -13.86
N ARG A 222 7.21 11.98 -12.98
CA ARG A 222 7.08 11.09 -11.81
C ARG A 222 7.39 11.67 -10.43
N LYS A 223 7.40 13.00 -10.29
CA LYS A 223 7.30 13.67 -8.96
C LYS A 223 5.85 13.77 -8.44
N GLU A 224 4.90 13.06 -9.04
CA GLU A 224 3.51 13.04 -8.59
C GLU A 224 3.35 12.12 -7.36
N ALA A 225 2.44 12.49 -6.45
CA ALA A 225 2.11 11.64 -5.31
C ALA A 225 1.45 10.35 -5.81
N LYS A 226 1.84 9.19 -5.27
CA LYS A 226 1.32 7.86 -5.67
C LYS A 226 0.43 7.23 -4.62
N ILE A 227 -0.45 6.31 -5.04
CA ILE A 227 -1.28 5.48 -4.15
C ILE A 227 -0.41 4.49 -3.38
N SER A 228 0.46 3.77 -4.10
CA SER A 228 1.40 2.82 -3.51
C SER A 228 2.47 3.51 -2.66
N GLN A 229 3.06 2.77 -1.73
CA GLN A 229 4.22 3.19 -0.94
C GLN A 229 5.51 2.50 -1.39
N ILE A 230 5.55 2.00 -2.63
CA ILE A 230 6.68 1.22 -3.13
C ILE A 230 7.82 2.15 -3.53
N ARG A 231 8.98 1.94 -2.90
CA ARG A 231 10.17 2.80 -3.00
C ARG A 231 10.69 3.03 -4.42
N TYR A 232 10.46 2.09 -5.34
CA TYR A 232 10.96 2.12 -6.72
C TYR A 232 9.87 1.96 -7.78
N GLU A 233 8.60 2.23 -7.45
CA GLU A 233 7.51 2.05 -8.41
C GLU A 233 7.72 2.88 -9.69
N ASP A 234 8.28 4.09 -9.57
CA ASP A 234 8.64 4.91 -10.74
C ASP A 234 9.68 4.26 -11.64
N MET A 235 10.57 3.44 -11.10
CA MET A 235 11.55 2.73 -11.92
C MET A 235 10.90 1.51 -12.55
N TYR A 236 10.11 0.75 -11.78
CA TYR A 236 9.42 -0.43 -12.28
C TYR A 236 8.42 -0.10 -13.41
N THR A 237 7.59 0.94 -13.24
CA THR A 237 6.67 1.37 -14.31
C THR A 237 7.42 1.94 -15.52
N ALA A 238 8.65 2.46 -15.36
CA ALA A 238 9.45 2.93 -16.51
C ALA A 238 9.97 1.73 -17.30
N ILE A 239 10.47 0.72 -16.58
CA ILE A 239 10.97 -0.51 -17.17
C ILE A 239 9.85 -1.20 -17.96
N GLN A 240 8.67 -1.34 -17.35
CA GLN A 240 7.52 -1.95 -18.01
C GLN A 240 7.14 -1.20 -19.30
N GLU A 241 6.91 0.12 -19.21
CA GLU A 241 6.49 0.92 -20.36
C GLU A 241 7.54 0.93 -21.48
N LEU A 242 8.84 0.98 -21.15
CA LEU A 242 9.92 0.98 -22.15
C LEU A 242 10.11 -0.38 -22.79
N HIS A 243 9.94 -1.46 -22.01
CA HIS A 243 9.97 -2.81 -22.56
C HIS A 243 8.79 -3.05 -23.51
N GLU A 244 7.59 -2.60 -23.14
CA GLU A 244 6.38 -2.77 -23.96
C GLU A 244 6.34 -1.88 -25.20
N LYS A 245 6.89 -0.66 -25.16
CA LYS A 245 6.77 0.33 -26.26
C LYS A 245 8.00 0.45 -27.14
N GLU A 246 9.19 0.35 -26.55
CA GLU A 246 10.46 0.57 -27.23
C GLU A 246 11.24 -0.73 -27.42
N GLU A 247 10.64 -1.88 -27.05
CA GLU A 247 11.20 -3.24 -27.16
C GLU A 247 12.57 -3.43 -26.49
N VAL A 248 12.92 -2.56 -25.54
CA VAL A 248 14.21 -2.62 -24.84
C VAL A 248 14.20 -3.79 -23.84
N GLU A 249 15.30 -4.53 -23.76
CA GLU A 249 15.42 -5.65 -22.83
C GLU A 249 15.29 -5.23 -21.36
N VAL A 250 14.47 -5.96 -20.60
CA VAL A 250 14.29 -5.75 -19.15
C VAL A 250 15.61 -5.84 -18.38
N ILE A 251 16.55 -6.67 -18.86
CA ILE A 251 17.87 -6.84 -18.24
C ILE A 251 18.63 -5.52 -18.27
N LEU A 252 18.76 -4.94 -19.47
CA LEU A 252 19.43 -3.65 -19.70
C LEU A 252 18.77 -2.52 -18.90
N LEU A 253 17.44 -2.46 -18.90
CA LEU A 253 16.71 -1.43 -18.14
C LEU A 253 16.86 -1.58 -16.62
N CYS A 254 16.90 -2.81 -16.09
CA CYS A 254 17.16 -3.07 -14.68
C CYS A 254 18.59 -2.67 -14.27
N GLU A 255 19.57 -2.92 -15.15
CA GLU A 255 20.97 -2.50 -14.95
C GLU A 255 21.10 -0.98 -14.92
N ILE A 256 20.49 -0.28 -15.88
CA ILE A 256 20.45 1.19 -15.94
C ILE A 256 19.79 1.78 -14.68
N ALA A 257 18.69 1.17 -14.24
CA ALA A 257 17.95 1.61 -13.06
C ALA A 257 18.63 1.26 -11.72
N GLY A 258 19.65 0.39 -11.72
CA GLY A 258 20.33 -0.08 -10.51
C GLY A 258 19.43 -0.97 -9.62
N ILE A 259 18.51 -1.73 -10.21
CA ILE A 259 17.57 -2.59 -9.48
C ILE A 259 17.68 -4.06 -9.93
N SER A 260 17.39 -4.99 -9.01
CA SER A 260 17.44 -6.41 -9.36
C SER A 260 16.25 -6.83 -10.23
N ARG A 261 16.51 -7.70 -11.22
CA ARG A 261 15.46 -8.32 -12.06
C ARG A 261 14.40 -9.05 -11.23
N ALA A 262 14.82 -9.73 -10.17
CA ALA A 262 13.92 -10.41 -9.25
C ALA A 262 12.94 -9.44 -8.56
N ALA A 263 13.41 -8.24 -8.18
CA ALA A 263 12.54 -7.22 -7.60
C ALA A 263 11.54 -6.67 -8.61
N TYR A 264 11.93 -6.46 -9.87
CA TYR A 264 11.03 -6.04 -10.94
C TYR A 264 9.92 -7.08 -11.18
N TYR A 265 10.26 -8.36 -11.38
CA TYR A 265 9.24 -9.40 -11.59
C TYR A 265 8.38 -9.66 -10.36
N LYS A 266 8.91 -9.47 -9.15
CA LYS A 266 8.12 -9.48 -7.93
C LYS A 266 7.10 -8.34 -7.88
N TRP A 267 7.48 -7.15 -8.34
CA TRP A 267 6.56 -6.01 -8.47
C TRP A 267 5.53 -6.24 -9.58
N LEU A 268 5.94 -6.79 -10.72
CA LEU A 268 5.05 -7.05 -11.86
C LEU A 268 3.92 -8.03 -11.50
N ASN A 269 4.24 -9.08 -10.74
CA ASN A 269 3.28 -10.09 -10.30
C ASN A 269 2.66 -9.79 -8.93
N ARG A 270 2.76 -8.55 -8.44
CA ARG A 270 2.26 -8.20 -7.11
C ARG A 270 0.73 -8.12 -7.10
N THR A 271 0.13 -8.56 -6.00
CA THR A 271 -1.25 -8.22 -5.68
C THR A 271 -1.30 -6.92 -4.86
N PRO A 272 -2.31 -6.05 -5.05
CA PRO A 272 -2.50 -4.89 -4.21
C PRO A 272 -2.58 -5.28 -2.73
N SER A 273 -1.89 -4.53 -1.88
CA SER A 273 -1.98 -4.70 -0.42
C SER A 273 -3.32 -4.18 0.10
N ALA A 274 -3.77 -4.68 1.26
CA ALA A 274 -4.98 -4.19 1.92
C ALA A 274 -4.98 -2.65 2.13
N ARG A 275 -3.79 -2.07 2.33
CA ARG A 275 -3.62 -0.62 2.49
C ARG A 275 -3.79 0.15 1.18
N GLU A 276 -3.41 -0.44 0.05
CA GLU A 276 -3.64 0.14 -1.28
C GLU A 276 -5.12 0.11 -1.62
N LEU A 277 -5.80 -1.02 -1.42
CA LEU A 277 -7.24 -1.14 -1.58
C LEU A 277 -7.98 -0.11 -0.71
N GLN A 278 -7.57 0.06 0.55
CA GLN A 278 -8.13 1.11 1.41
C GLN A 278 -7.86 2.52 0.87
N ASN A 279 -6.67 2.78 0.31
CA ASN A 279 -6.37 4.10 -0.27
C ASN A 279 -7.23 4.38 -1.51
N GLU A 280 -7.49 3.37 -2.34
CA GLU A 280 -8.36 3.47 -3.52
C GLU A 280 -9.79 3.78 -3.10
N GLU A 281 -10.32 3.08 -2.09
CA GLU A 281 -11.65 3.34 -1.56
C GLU A 281 -11.75 4.75 -0.95
N ILE A 282 -10.74 5.18 -0.18
CA ILE A 282 -10.68 6.56 0.33
C ILE A 282 -10.65 7.56 -0.83
N ILE A 283 -9.88 7.31 -1.90
CA ILE A 283 -9.85 8.22 -3.07
C ILE A 283 -11.22 8.31 -3.75
N LYS A 284 -11.90 7.18 -3.93
CA LYS A 284 -13.25 7.14 -4.51
C LYS A 284 -14.22 7.98 -3.68
N GLU A 285 -14.21 7.80 -2.36
CA GLU A 285 -15.06 8.56 -1.45
C GLU A 285 -14.69 10.06 -1.38
N MET A 286 -13.41 10.39 -1.41
CA MET A 286 -12.96 11.78 -1.48
C MET A 286 -13.41 12.46 -2.78
N LYS A 287 -13.44 11.74 -3.91
CA LYS A 287 -13.93 12.28 -5.19
C LYS A 287 -15.43 12.55 -5.15
N ALA A 288 -16.21 11.60 -4.63
CA ALA A 288 -17.65 11.77 -4.47
C ALA A 288 -17.96 12.98 -3.57
N LEU A 289 -17.32 13.06 -2.41
CA LEU A 289 -17.51 14.18 -1.49
C LEU A 289 -17.00 15.51 -2.09
N HIS A 290 -15.92 15.48 -2.88
CA HIS A 290 -15.39 16.68 -3.52
C HIS A 290 -16.39 17.28 -4.51
N GLU A 291 -17.07 16.43 -5.29
CA GLU A 291 -18.14 16.84 -6.21
C GLU A 291 -19.37 17.35 -5.44
N GLU A 292 -19.81 16.60 -4.43
CA GLU A 292 -20.97 16.94 -3.59
C GLU A 292 -20.88 18.33 -2.96
N VAL A 293 -19.67 18.76 -2.58
CA VAL A 293 -19.41 20.03 -1.90
C VAL A 293 -18.80 21.09 -2.84
N ASP A 294 -18.95 20.96 -4.16
CA ASP A 294 -18.43 21.92 -5.16
C ASP A 294 -16.94 22.26 -4.99
N GLY A 295 -16.16 21.28 -4.52
CA GLY A 295 -14.73 21.39 -4.32
C GLY A 295 -14.27 22.31 -3.19
N ILE A 296 -15.14 22.68 -2.25
CA ILE A 296 -14.79 23.62 -1.17
C ILE A 296 -13.84 23.03 -0.12
N TYR A 297 -13.78 21.70 0.01
CA TYR A 297 -13.00 21.05 1.06
C TYR A 297 -11.51 20.92 0.75
N GLY A 298 -10.69 21.60 1.56
CA GLY A 298 -9.26 21.32 1.68
C GLY A 298 -8.98 20.07 2.54
N TYR A 299 -7.71 19.64 2.55
CA TYR A 299 -7.31 18.37 3.17
C TYR A 299 -7.72 18.21 4.64
N ARG A 300 -7.80 19.29 5.41
CA ARG A 300 -8.22 19.24 6.82
C ARG A 300 -9.69 18.82 6.95
N ARG A 301 -10.57 19.37 6.13
CA ARG A 301 -11.99 19.02 6.12
C ARG A 301 -12.24 17.69 5.44
N MET A 302 -11.50 17.41 4.38
CA MET A 302 -11.52 16.09 3.75
C MET A 302 -11.14 15.01 4.76
N THR A 303 -10.09 15.23 5.57
CA THR A 303 -9.69 14.30 6.63
C THR A 303 -10.80 14.09 7.65
N LEU A 304 -11.47 15.18 8.08
CA LEU A 304 -12.54 15.12 9.06
C LEU A 304 -13.72 14.26 8.56
N ASN A 305 -14.15 14.51 7.32
CA ASN A 305 -15.24 13.77 6.70
C ASN A 305 -14.88 12.31 6.45
N MET A 306 -13.67 12.03 5.95
CA MET A 306 -13.23 10.64 5.77
C MET A 306 -13.14 9.89 7.10
N ASN A 307 -12.61 10.51 8.15
CA ASN A 307 -12.55 9.89 9.47
C ASN A 307 -13.94 9.54 10.01
N ARG A 308 -14.91 10.44 9.80
CA ARG A 308 -16.29 10.23 10.20
C ARG A 308 -16.96 9.12 9.39
N LYS A 309 -16.84 9.16 8.06
CA LYS A 309 -17.45 8.17 7.15
C LYS A 309 -16.94 6.75 7.40
N PHE A 310 -15.64 6.60 7.63
CA PHE A 310 -15.01 5.29 7.85
C PHE A 310 -14.94 4.87 9.32
N GLY A 311 -15.34 5.73 10.27
CA GLY A 311 -15.16 5.47 11.71
C GLY A 311 -13.70 5.25 12.12
N GLN A 312 -12.75 5.92 11.45
CA GLN A 312 -11.30 5.73 11.61
C GLN A 312 -10.57 7.04 11.84
N ASN A 313 -9.33 6.98 12.32
CA ASN A 313 -8.48 8.15 12.53
C ASN A 313 -7.33 8.19 11.53
N PHE A 314 -7.64 8.55 10.27
CA PHE A 314 -6.60 8.76 9.26
C PHE A 314 -5.77 10.00 9.57
N ASN A 315 -4.45 9.86 9.38
CA ASN A 315 -3.53 10.98 9.48
C ASN A 315 -3.79 11.98 8.32
N HIS A 316 -3.91 13.27 8.64
CA HIS A 316 -4.15 14.33 7.65
C HIS A 316 -3.08 14.38 6.53
N LYS A 317 -1.83 13.95 6.79
CA LYS A 317 -0.78 13.84 5.77
C LYS A 317 -1.07 12.71 4.77
N ARG A 318 -1.70 11.61 5.21
CA ARG A 318 -2.14 10.52 4.34
C ARG A 318 -3.22 11.02 3.39
N ILE A 319 -4.24 11.69 3.92
CA ILE A 319 -5.32 12.29 3.12
C ILE A 319 -4.78 13.34 2.16
N TYR A 320 -3.92 14.24 2.62
CA TYR A 320 -3.30 15.24 1.76
C TYR A 320 -2.49 14.62 0.61
N ARG A 321 -1.72 13.56 0.86
CA ARG A 321 -1.03 12.81 -0.19
C ARG A 321 -2.03 12.21 -1.18
N LEU A 322 -3.09 11.53 -0.71
CA LEU A 322 -4.10 10.92 -1.57
C LEU A 322 -4.86 11.95 -2.41
N MET A 323 -5.16 13.13 -1.85
CA MET A 323 -5.74 14.25 -2.61
C MET A 323 -4.81 14.69 -3.75
N LYS A 324 -3.50 14.78 -3.51
CA LYS A 324 -2.53 15.09 -4.58
C LYS A 324 -2.52 14.03 -5.68
N VAL A 325 -2.58 12.75 -5.30
CA VAL A 325 -2.66 11.63 -6.25
C VAL A 325 -3.90 11.75 -7.12
N ALA A 326 -5.04 12.05 -6.50
CA ALA A 326 -6.33 12.18 -7.17
C ALA A 326 -6.53 13.55 -7.84
N ARG A 327 -5.52 14.44 -7.79
CA ARG A 327 -5.57 15.83 -8.30
C ARG A 327 -6.72 16.67 -7.72
N ILE A 328 -7.14 16.35 -6.50
CA ILE A 328 -8.20 17.07 -5.78
C ILE A 328 -7.60 18.31 -5.11
N GLN A 329 -8.16 19.48 -5.40
CA GLN A 329 -7.73 20.76 -4.86
C GLN A 329 -8.91 21.59 -4.38
N SER A 330 -8.70 22.41 -3.36
CA SER A 330 -9.75 23.26 -2.78
C SER A 330 -9.83 24.59 -3.51
N VAL A 331 -11.04 24.98 -3.95
CA VAL A 331 -11.26 26.10 -4.90
C VAL A 331 -11.42 27.47 -4.21
N ILE A 332 -11.45 27.51 -2.87
CA ILE A 332 -12.04 28.62 -2.10
C ILE A 332 -11.15 29.86 -1.83
N ARG A 333 -9.81 29.79 -1.88
CA ARG A 333 -8.95 30.86 -1.29
C ARG A 333 -8.25 31.75 -2.32
N ARG A 334 -8.73 33.00 -2.47
CA ARG A 334 -7.93 34.12 -3.00
C ARG A 334 -6.95 34.65 -1.94
N LYS A 335 -5.73 35.01 -2.34
CA LYS A 335 -4.70 35.60 -1.46
C LYS A 335 -5.18 36.98 -0.98
N LYS A 336 -5.29 37.18 0.34
CA LYS A 336 -5.63 38.49 0.93
C LYS A 336 -4.40 39.42 0.92
N THR A 337 -4.62 40.71 0.71
CA THR A 337 -3.63 41.76 0.95
C THR A 337 -3.38 41.94 2.45
N PRO A 338 -2.15 42.24 2.88
CA PRO A 338 -1.83 42.41 4.30
C PRO A 338 -2.56 43.63 4.87
N TYR A 339 -3.18 43.45 6.03
CA TYR A 339 -3.93 44.48 6.76
C TYR A 339 -2.97 45.43 7.50
N LYS A 340 -3.17 46.75 7.35
CA LYS A 340 -2.47 47.78 8.14
C LYS A 340 -3.23 48.00 9.46
N ARG A 341 -2.55 47.84 10.61
CA ARG A 341 -3.14 48.06 11.94
C ARG A 341 -3.30 49.57 12.19
N SER A 342 -4.44 49.97 12.75
CA SER A 342 -4.68 51.32 13.29
C SER A 342 -4.82 51.27 14.82
N THR A 343 -4.44 52.36 15.49
CA THR A 343 -4.57 52.52 16.94
C THR A 343 -5.90 53.21 17.32
N PRO A 344 -6.47 52.91 18.49
CA PRO A 344 -7.89 53.11 18.78
C PRO A 344 -8.11 54.33 19.69
N GLN A 345 -9.02 55.25 19.32
CA GLN A 345 -9.11 56.57 19.99
C GLN A 345 -10.22 56.77 21.04
N HIS A 346 -11.37 56.10 21.09
CA HIS A 346 -12.35 56.32 22.20
C HIS A 346 -13.38 55.17 22.39
N VAL A 347 -14.00 55.11 23.58
CA VAL A 347 -14.67 53.93 24.19
C VAL A 347 -16.17 54.17 24.47
N ALA A 348 -17.02 53.18 24.18
CA ALA A 348 -18.19 52.87 25.03
C ALA A 348 -18.09 51.38 25.42
N GLU A 349 -18.82 50.95 26.46
CA GLU A 349 -18.57 49.67 27.14
C GLU A 349 -18.87 48.45 26.26
N ASN A 350 -17.81 47.72 25.93
CA ASN A 350 -17.90 46.43 25.26
C ASN A 350 -18.12 45.35 26.34
N ILE A 351 -19.38 44.99 26.60
CA ILE A 351 -19.75 43.99 27.63
C ILE A 351 -19.29 42.58 27.25
N LEU A 352 -19.41 42.18 25.97
CA LEU A 352 -18.92 40.88 25.49
C LEU A 352 -17.41 40.75 25.67
N ASN A 353 -16.69 41.87 25.52
CA ASN A 353 -15.24 42.00 25.73
C ASN A 353 -14.40 40.89 25.06
N ARG A 354 -14.85 40.39 23.90
CA ARG A 354 -14.25 39.29 23.13
C ARG A 354 -14.26 37.93 23.82
N GLU A 355 -15.08 37.76 24.84
CA GLU A 355 -15.39 36.47 25.42
C GLU A 355 -16.36 35.70 24.50
N PHE A 356 -15.82 35.19 23.39
CA PHE A 356 -16.57 34.46 22.36
C PHE A 356 -16.96 33.03 22.76
N THR A 357 -16.84 32.70 24.04
CA THR A 357 -17.21 31.42 24.62
C THR A 357 -18.53 31.55 25.38
N ALA A 358 -19.43 30.64 25.10
CA ALA A 358 -20.67 30.42 25.84
C ALA A 358 -20.67 28.98 26.38
N GLU A 359 -21.32 28.75 27.51
CA GLU A 359 -21.41 27.45 28.18
C GLU A 359 -22.66 26.68 27.78
N LYS A 360 -23.72 27.39 27.39
CA LYS A 360 -24.99 26.81 26.93
C LYS A 360 -25.53 27.49 25.67
N PRO A 361 -26.40 26.81 24.90
CA PRO A 361 -27.13 27.44 23.81
C PRO A 361 -27.89 28.68 24.26
N ASN A 362 -28.05 29.67 23.38
CA ASN A 362 -28.82 30.90 23.60
C ASN A 362 -28.32 31.76 24.77
N GLU A 363 -27.04 31.67 25.13
CA GLU A 363 -26.43 32.51 26.15
C GLU A 363 -25.86 33.81 25.56
N LYS A 364 -25.11 33.70 24.46
CA LYS A 364 -24.44 34.82 23.80
C LYS A 364 -24.61 34.73 22.28
N TRP A 365 -25.23 35.74 21.71
CA TRP A 365 -25.47 35.90 20.28
C TRP A 365 -24.66 37.04 19.72
N VAL A 366 -24.22 36.90 18.46
CA VAL A 366 -23.62 37.98 17.68
C VAL A 366 -24.45 38.23 16.42
N THR A 367 -24.58 39.48 16.01
CA THR A 367 -25.36 39.88 14.83
C THR A 367 -24.59 40.87 13.97
N ASP A 368 -24.78 40.77 12.66
CA ASP A 368 -24.23 41.73 11.68
C ASP A 368 -25.03 41.70 10.36
N VAL A 369 -24.75 42.65 9.46
CA VAL A 369 -25.27 42.67 8.09
C VAL A 369 -24.14 42.64 7.09
N THR A 370 -24.24 41.79 6.06
CA THR A 370 -23.27 41.76 4.95
C THR A 370 -23.92 42.04 3.60
N GLU A 371 -23.20 42.74 2.71
CA GLU A 371 -23.64 43.06 1.35
C GLU A 371 -23.20 41.97 0.35
N PHE A 372 -24.10 41.64 -0.58
CA PHE A 372 -23.89 40.83 -1.77
C PHE A 372 -24.28 41.62 -3.02
N LYS A 373 -23.69 41.28 -4.16
CA LYS A 373 -24.04 41.83 -5.48
C LYS A 373 -24.61 40.72 -6.36
N TYR A 374 -25.62 41.05 -7.17
CA TYR A 374 -26.23 40.16 -8.16
C TYR A 374 -26.65 40.96 -9.40
N GLY A 375 -26.73 40.27 -10.53
CA GLY A 375 -26.95 40.88 -11.83
C GLY A 375 -25.95 42.01 -12.13
N PRO A 376 -26.31 42.98 -12.98
CA PRO A 376 -25.36 43.98 -13.48
C PRO A 376 -24.90 44.99 -12.40
N SER A 377 -25.75 45.36 -11.43
CA SER A 377 -25.41 46.35 -10.40
C SER A 377 -26.34 46.33 -9.17
N LYS A 378 -27.12 45.26 -8.97
CA LYS A 378 -28.06 45.18 -7.84
C LYS A 378 -27.35 44.67 -6.58
N LYS A 379 -27.90 45.03 -5.42
CA LYS A 379 -27.36 44.69 -4.11
C LYS A 379 -28.40 43.98 -3.27
N ALA A 380 -27.95 43.00 -2.51
CA ALA A 380 -28.72 42.32 -1.48
C ALA A 380 -27.97 42.42 -0.15
N TYR A 381 -28.72 42.45 0.95
CA TYR A 381 -28.21 42.59 2.30
C TYR A 381 -28.72 41.44 3.14
N LEU A 382 -27.80 40.68 3.73
CA LEU A 382 -28.12 39.56 4.61
C LEU A 382 -27.84 39.98 6.04
N SER A 383 -28.88 39.99 6.87
CA SER A 383 -28.75 40.11 8.32
C SER A 383 -28.83 38.70 8.92
N ALA A 384 -27.93 38.35 9.83
CA ALA A 384 -27.97 37.06 10.51
C ALA A 384 -27.58 37.19 12.00
N ILE A 385 -28.08 36.25 12.80
CA ILE A 385 -27.76 36.06 14.21
C ILE A 385 -27.06 34.70 14.35
N LEU A 386 -25.86 34.71 14.94
CA LEU A 386 -25.05 33.54 15.20
C LEU A 386 -24.96 33.29 16.71
N ASP A 387 -25.13 32.03 17.12
CA ASP A 387 -24.94 31.62 18.50
C ASP A 387 -23.46 31.28 18.77
N LEU A 388 -22.85 31.89 19.78
CA LEU A 388 -21.44 31.69 20.10
C LEU A 388 -21.13 30.30 20.70
N TYR A 389 -22.13 29.61 21.24
CA TYR A 389 -21.96 28.27 21.79
C TYR A 389 -21.49 27.29 20.70
N ASP A 390 -22.37 26.99 19.75
CA ASP A 390 -22.15 26.01 18.69
C ASP A 390 -21.74 26.64 17.35
N GLY A 391 -21.91 27.95 17.18
CA GLY A 391 -21.60 28.65 15.94
C GLY A 391 -22.66 28.52 14.85
N SER A 392 -23.88 28.07 15.18
CA SER A 392 -25.03 27.98 14.27
C SER A 392 -25.62 29.36 13.98
N ILE A 393 -26.22 29.49 12.81
CA ILE A 393 -27.06 30.63 12.47
C ILE A 393 -28.47 30.37 12.99
N VAL A 394 -28.88 31.14 14.00
CA VAL A 394 -30.18 31.02 14.66
C VAL A 394 -31.29 31.60 13.79
N SER A 395 -31.01 32.71 13.12
CA SER A 395 -31.96 33.42 12.27
C SER A 395 -31.21 34.23 11.22
N TYR A 396 -31.81 34.40 10.05
CA TYR A 396 -31.30 35.26 9.00
C TYR A 396 -32.41 35.76 8.09
N VAL A 397 -32.21 36.96 7.53
CA VAL A 397 -33.13 37.56 6.54
C VAL A 397 -32.30 38.21 5.44
N LEU A 398 -32.65 37.92 4.18
CA LEU A 398 -32.11 38.58 3.01
C LEU A 398 -33.10 39.65 2.51
N GLY A 399 -32.60 40.84 2.14
CA GLY A 399 -33.42 41.91 1.58
C GLY A 399 -32.69 42.76 0.55
N HIS A 400 -33.45 43.57 -0.18
CA HIS A 400 -32.91 44.46 -1.24
C HIS A 400 -32.24 45.74 -0.70
N SER A 401 -32.38 46.04 0.59
CA SER A 401 -31.88 47.29 1.15
C SER A 401 -31.40 47.12 2.59
N ASN A 402 -30.34 47.84 2.94
CA ASN A 402 -29.80 47.87 4.28
C ASN A 402 -30.62 48.82 5.16
N ASN A 403 -31.75 48.34 5.69
CA ASN A 403 -32.67 49.15 6.50
C ASN A 403 -32.91 48.52 7.88
N ASN A 404 -33.50 49.29 8.80
CA ASN A 404 -33.78 48.80 10.15
C ASN A 404 -34.77 47.63 10.15
N GLN A 405 -35.72 47.61 9.22
CA GLN A 405 -36.72 46.54 9.12
C GLN A 405 -36.08 45.17 8.85
N LEU A 406 -34.99 45.12 8.07
CA LEU A 406 -34.23 43.89 7.85
C LEU A 406 -33.74 43.29 9.17
N VAL A 407 -33.03 44.09 9.96
CA VAL A 407 -32.49 43.68 11.26
C VAL A 407 -33.59 43.37 12.27
N PHE A 408 -34.68 44.15 12.26
CA PHE A 408 -35.83 43.91 13.13
C PHE A 408 -36.47 42.56 12.86
N LYS A 409 -36.70 42.22 11.58
CA LYS A 409 -37.26 40.91 11.20
C LYS A 409 -36.34 39.76 11.64
N THR A 410 -35.03 39.89 11.45
CA THR A 410 -34.07 38.86 11.88
C THR A 410 -34.14 38.63 13.40
N LEU A 411 -34.18 39.71 14.18
CA LEU A 411 -34.29 39.63 15.64
C LEU A 411 -35.63 39.06 16.08
N ASP A 412 -36.73 39.53 15.50
CA ASP A 412 -38.08 39.09 15.83
C ASP A 412 -38.25 37.57 15.53
N GLN A 413 -37.67 37.07 14.43
CA GLN A 413 -37.60 35.64 14.12
C GLN A 413 -36.78 34.86 15.15
N ALA A 414 -35.58 35.34 15.52
CA ALA A 414 -34.74 34.66 16.51
C ALA A 414 -35.37 34.63 17.90
N ALA A 415 -35.93 35.75 18.34
CA ALA A 415 -36.58 35.87 19.64
C ALA A 415 -37.82 34.95 19.74
N GLY A 416 -38.54 34.74 18.63
CA GLY A 416 -39.68 33.81 18.58
C GLY A 416 -39.30 32.33 18.77
N LEU A 417 -38.02 31.97 18.58
CA LEU A 417 -37.52 30.61 18.78
C LEU A 417 -37.07 30.34 20.23
N LEU A 418 -36.99 31.37 21.07
CA LEU A 418 -36.51 31.22 22.44
C LEU A 418 -37.59 30.63 23.35
N ALA A 419 -37.23 29.60 24.09
CA ALA A 419 -38.08 28.98 25.11
C ALA A 419 -37.82 29.58 26.50
N GLY A 420 -37.88 30.90 26.61
CA GLY A 420 -37.66 31.63 27.88
C GLY A 420 -36.21 32.05 28.15
N ASP A 421 -35.28 31.78 27.23
CA ASP A 421 -33.90 32.28 27.32
C ASP A 421 -33.81 33.79 27.09
N HIS A 422 -32.76 34.41 27.63
CA HIS A 422 -32.50 35.84 27.54
C HIS A 422 -31.03 36.10 27.15
N PRO A 423 -30.64 35.81 25.88
CA PRO A 423 -29.26 35.93 25.44
C PRO A 423 -28.73 37.36 25.57
N LEU A 424 -27.43 37.47 25.79
CA LEU A 424 -26.68 38.67 25.45
C LEU A 424 -26.56 38.74 23.92
N ILE A 425 -26.99 39.83 23.30
CA ILE A 425 -26.83 40.08 21.87
C ILE A 425 -25.78 41.15 21.63
N HIS A 426 -24.76 40.80 20.85
CA HIS A 426 -23.65 41.67 20.52
C HIS A 426 -23.67 42.09 19.04
N SER A 427 -23.51 43.38 18.77
CA SER A 427 -23.48 43.93 17.42
C SER A 427 -22.38 44.98 17.25
N ASP A 428 -22.04 45.28 16.01
CA ASP A 428 -21.32 46.52 15.72
C ASP A 428 -22.22 47.75 15.93
N ARG A 429 -21.62 48.95 15.83
CA ARG A 429 -22.33 50.24 15.98
C ARG A 429 -23.00 50.72 14.69
N GLY A 430 -23.49 49.80 13.86
CA GLY A 430 -24.31 50.15 12.70
C GLY A 430 -25.55 50.92 13.15
N PHE A 431 -26.02 51.87 12.32
CA PHE A 431 -27.17 52.72 12.64
C PHE A 431 -28.45 51.91 12.94
N GLN A 432 -28.55 50.70 12.42
CA GLN A 432 -29.65 49.78 12.65
C GLN A 432 -29.70 49.32 14.11
N TYR A 433 -28.54 49.02 14.68
CA TYR A 433 -28.38 48.47 16.03
C TYR A 433 -28.41 49.53 17.12
N THR A 434 -28.10 50.79 16.78
CA THR A 434 -28.22 51.95 17.69
C THR A 434 -29.62 52.56 17.69
N SER A 435 -30.55 52.07 16.86
CA SER A 435 -31.89 52.61 16.75
C SER A 435 -32.77 52.31 17.97
N HIS A 436 -33.62 53.27 18.36
CA HIS A 436 -34.61 53.08 19.43
C HIS A 436 -35.54 51.88 19.16
N GLY A 437 -35.85 51.61 17.89
CA GLY A 437 -36.69 50.47 17.51
C GLY A 437 -36.04 49.11 17.78
N PHE A 438 -34.70 49.03 17.66
CA PHE A 438 -33.93 47.84 18.01
C PHE A 438 -33.89 47.66 19.53
N LYS A 439 -33.57 48.74 20.26
CA LYS A 439 -33.51 48.73 21.72
C LYS A 439 -34.83 48.27 22.36
N ARG A 440 -35.97 48.80 21.90
CA ARG A 440 -37.30 48.36 22.38
C ARG A 440 -37.56 46.86 22.19
N ARG A 441 -37.07 46.27 21.09
CA ARG A 441 -37.23 44.82 20.84
C ARG A 441 -36.37 43.98 21.78
N ILE A 442 -35.11 44.39 21.97
CA ILE A 442 -34.20 43.78 22.95
C ILE A 442 -34.82 43.81 24.35
N ASP A 443 -35.30 44.98 24.78
CA ASP A 443 -35.87 45.15 26.11
C ASP A 443 -37.16 44.31 26.27
N LYS A 444 -38.01 44.25 25.24
CA LYS A 444 -39.21 43.39 25.22
C LYS A 444 -38.85 41.90 25.33
N ALA A 445 -37.77 41.47 24.69
CA ALA A 445 -37.26 40.10 24.78
C ALA A 445 -36.40 39.85 26.05
N LYS A 446 -36.25 40.86 26.91
CA LYS A 446 -35.40 40.85 28.12
C LYS A 446 -33.94 40.46 27.85
N MET A 447 -33.45 40.72 26.64
CA MET A 447 -32.07 40.44 26.24
C MET A 447 -31.12 41.53 26.72
N THR A 448 -29.84 41.21 26.86
CA THR A 448 -28.80 42.18 27.20
C THR A 448 -28.09 42.66 25.94
N GLN A 449 -28.08 43.97 25.66
CA GLN A 449 -27.37 44.51 24.49
C GLN A 449 -25.89 44.74 24.80
N SER A 450 -25.03 44.29 23.89
CA SER A 450 -23.60 44.60 23.87
C SER A 450 -23.20 45.18 22.52
N MET A 451 -22.23 46.10 22.48
CA MET A 451 -21.77 46.71 21.22
C MET A 451 -20.25 46.81 21.12
N SER A 452 -19.72 46.62 19.92
CA SER A 452 -18.29 46.81 19.61
C SER A 452 -17.79 48.22 19.91
N ARG A 453 -16.47 48.36 20.11
CA ARG A 453 -15.83 49.69 20.15
C ARG A 453 -15.81 50.31 18.76
N VAL A 454 -15.85 51.65 18.69
CA VAL A 454 -15.80 52.37 17.40
C VAL A 454 -14.57 51.95 16.61
N GLY A 455 -14.77 51.54 15.36
CA GLY A 455 -13.67 51.17 14.44
C GLY A 455 -12.93 49.87 14.79
N ARG A 456 -13.49 49.00 15.65
CA ARG A 456 -12.88 47.70 16.01
C ARG A 456 -13.71 46.50 15.56
N CYS A 457 -13.58 46.14 14.29
CA CYS A 457 -14.26 45.00 13.70
C CYS A 457 -13.90 43.64 14.34
N ILE A 458 -12.73 43.54 14.98
CA ILE A 458 -12.27 42.35 15.74
C ILE A 458 -13.23 42.01 16.90
N ASP A 459 -13.97 42.99 17.42
CA ASP A 459 -14.89 42.78 18.52
C ASP A 459 -16.11 41.92 18.12
N ASN A 460 -16.42 41.80 16.81
CA ASN A 460 -17.43 40.91 16.23
C ASN A 460 -16.83 39.78 15.37
N GLY A 461 -15.60 39.38 15.68
CA GLY A 461 -14.80 38.44 14.88
C GLY A 461 -15.48 37.11 14.49
N PRO A 462 -16.31 36.47 15.34
CA PRO A 462 -17.03 35.25 14.96
C PRO A 462 -17.98 35.45 13.76
N MET A 463 -18.73 36.55 13.75
CA MET A 463 -19.64 36.86 12.66
C MET A 463 -18.87 37.22 11.37
N GLU A 464 -17.78 37.98 11.47
CA GLU A 464 -16.90 38.24 10.32
C GLU A 464 -16.31 36.94 9.73
N SER A 465 -15.97 35.97 10.59
CA SER A 465 -15.48 34.66 10.19
C SER A 465 -16.53 33.87 9.41
N PHE A 466 -17.79 33.93 9.86
CA PHE A 466 -18.92 33.34 9.17
C PHE A 466 -19.14 33.99 7.79
N TRP A 467 -19.15 35.34 7.70
CA TRP A 467 -19.26 36.01 6.41
C TRP A 467 -18.16 35.64 5.43
N GLY A 468 -16.91 35.60 5.90
CA GLY A 468 -15.79 35.17 5.07
C GLY A 468 -15.93 33.73 4.60
N THR A 469 -16.49 32.86 5.44
CA THR A 469 -16.77 31.45 5.14
C THR A 469 -17.85 31.32 4.07
N LEU A 470 -19.04 31.89 4.30
CA LEU A 470 -20.16 31.90 3.35
C LEU A 470 -19.75 32.47 1.99
N LYS A 471 -19.03 33.60 2.00
CA LYS A 471 -18.61 34.25 0.76
C LYS A 471 -17.60 33.41 -0.03
N CYS A 472 -16.60 32.83 0.65
CA CYS A 472 -15.60 32.01 -0.04
C CYS A 472 -16.16 30.67 -0.52
N GLU A 473 -17.05 30.05 0.25
CA GLU A 473 -17.52 28.68 0.00
C GLU A 473 -18.76 28.62 -0.89
N LYS A 474 -19.55 29.70 -1.00
CA LYS A 474 -20.74 29.71 -1.87
C LYS A 474 -20.74 30.85 -2.86
N TYR A 475 -20.63 32.09 -2.36
CA TYR A 475 -20.88 33.27 -3.18
C TYR A 475 -19.83 33.48 -4.29
N TYR A 476 -18.53 33.42 -3.98
CA TYR A 476 -17.47 33.70 -4.95
C TYR A 476 -17.24 32.61 -5.99
N LEU A 477 -17.82 31.43 -5.79
CA LEU A 477 -17.73 30.30 -6.73
C LEU A 477 -18.78 30.38 -7.84
N ASN A 478 -19.79 31.23 -7.66
CA ASN A 478 -20.95 31.32 -8.54
C ASN A 478 -21.18 32.76 -9.01
N LYS A 479 -21.96 32.90 -10.07
CA LYS A 479 -22.54 34.18 -10.50
C LYS A 479 -24.06 34.07 -10.33
N TYR A 480 -24.66 35.13 -9.81
CA TYR A 480 -26.09 35.21 -9.55
C TYR A 480 -26.67 36.35 -10.36
N GLU A 481 -27.63 36.05 -11.23
CA GLU A 481 -28.25 37.06 -12.10
C GLU A 481 -29.51 37.64 -11.45
N THR A 482 -30.22 36.82 -10.67
CA THR A 482 -31.47 37.20 -9.99
C THR A 482 -31.35 37.22 -8.45
N PHE A 483 -32.30 37.88 -7.78
CA PHE A 483 -32.32 37.92 -6.32
C PHE A 483 -32.73 36.55 -5.76
N GLU A 484 -33.63 35.87 -6.45
CA GLU A 484 -34.20 34.58 -6.09
C GLU A 484 -33.13 33.48 -6.14
N GLU A 485 -32.28 33.47 -7.17
CA GLU A 485 -31.11 32.58 -7.24
C GLU A 485 -30.15 32.79 -6.07
N LEU A 486 -29.85 34.06 -5.75
CA LEU A 486 -28.97 34.39 -4.63
C LEU A 486 -29.60 34.00 -3.29
N SER A 487 -30.90 34.25 -3.12
CA SER A 487 -31.65 33.88 -1.92
C SER A 487 -31.61 32.38 -1.70
N LYS A 488 -31.99 31.60 -2.72
CA LYS A 488 -31.95 30.14 -2.66
C LYS A 488 -30.56 29.61 -2.31
N ALA A 489 -29.51 30.16 -2.94
CA ALA A 489 -28.15 29.72 -2.66
C ALA A 489 -27.67 30.06 -1.24
N ILE A 490 -28.15 31.17 -0.66
CA ILE A 490 -27.89 31.53 0.74
C ILE A 490 -28.65 30.58 1.67
N ASP A 491 -29.92 30.30 1.39
CA ASP A 491 -30.76 29.40 2.19
C ASP A 491 -30.15 27.98 2.21
N ASP A 492 -29.84 27.44 1.03
CA ASP A 492 -29.20 26.13 0.86
C ASP A 492 -27.87 26.06 1.63
N TYR A 493 -27.05 27.12 1.56
CA TYR A 493 -25.76 27.14 2.25
C TYR A 493 -25.91 27.26 3.76
N ILE A 494 -26.84 28.07 4.28
CA ILE A 494 -27.05 28.18 5.72
C ILE A 494 -27.56 26.86 6.29
N CYS A 495 -28.46 26.17 5.57
CA CYS A 495 -28.89 24.82 5.91
C CYS A 495 -27.69 23.86 5.99
N PHE A 496 -26.90 23.79 4.92
CA PHE A 496 -25.65 23.00 4.88
C PHE A 496 -24.67 23.38 6.00
N TYR A 497 -24.48 24.68 6.27
CA TYR A 497 -23.57 25.17 7.29
C TYR A 497 -23.97 24.71 8.70
N ASN A 498 -25.28 24.76 9.00
CA ASN A 498 -25.83 24.38 10.29
C ASN A 498 -25.87 22.86 10.48
N HIS A 499 -26.19 22.09 9.45
CA HIS A 499 -26.51 20.66 9.58
C HIS A 499 -25.39 19.72 9.10
N ASP A 500 -24.63 20.09 8.08
CA ASP A 500 -23.72 19.15 7.40
C ASP A 500 -22.26 19.59 7.45
N ARG A 501 -21.99 20.87 7.69
CA ARG A 501 -20.64 21.42 7.64
C ARG A 501 -19.86 21.16 8.93
N TYR A 502 -19.20 20.02 9.00
CA TYR A 502 -18.40 19.61 10.15
C TYR A 502 -17.27 20.59 10.51
N GLN A 503 -17.17 20.91 11.80
CA GLN A 503 -16.20 21.86 12.32
C GLN A 503 -15.22 21.18 13.27
N LYS A 504 -13.92 21.41 13.06
CA LYS A 504 -12.87 20.90 13.95
C LYS A 504 -13.03 21.43 15.39
N ARG A 505 -13.51 22.69 15.55
CA ARG A 505 -13.77 23.30 16.87
C ARG A 505 -14.83 22.53 17.66
N LEU A 506 -15.79 21.93 16.96
CA LEU A 506 -16.90 21.17 17.53
C LEU A 506 -16.62 19.66 17.54
N ASN A 507 -15.35 19.27 17.62
CA ASN A 507 -14.91 17.86 17.59
C ASN A 507 -15.43 17.06 16.38
N GLY A 508 -15.64 17.73 15.24
CA GLY A 508 -16.10 17.07 14.02
C GLY A 508 -17.60 16.99 13.84
N LEU A 509 -18.37 17.67 14.69
CA LEU A 509 -19.81 17.84 14.55
C LEU A 509 -20.14 19.08 13.72
N SER A 510 -21.32 19.10 13.11
CA SER A 510 -21.93 20.32 12.60
C SER A 510 -22.49 21.14 13.78
N PRO A 511 -22.75 22.45 13.59
CA PRO A 511 -23.32 23.29 14.65
C PRO A 511 -24.57 22.70 15.30
N MET A 512 -25.53 22.21 14.50
CA MET A 512 -26.77 21.66 15.04
C MET A 512 -26.59 20.30 15.72
N GLU A 513 -25.67 19.47 15.25
CA GLU A 513 -25.32 18.22 15.95
C GLU A 513 -24.67 18.49 17.31
N TYR A 514 -23.85 19.53 17.41
CA TYR A 514 -23.25 19.93 18.67
C TYR A 514 -24.30 20.46 19.64
N ARG A 515 -25.21 21.33 19.15
CA ARG A 515 -26.36 21.82 19.94
C ARG A 515 -27.22 20.69 20.47
N ALA A 516 -27.53 19.70 19.63
CA ALA A 516 -28.37 18.56 19.99
C ALA A 516 -27.75 17.62 21.04
N LYS A 517 -26.44 17.69 21.29
CA LYS A 517 -25.79 16.96 22.40
C LYS A 517 -25.87 17.67 23.74
N ALA A 518 -26.19 18.96 23.73
CA ALA A 518 -26.29 19.81 24.91
C ALA A 518 -27.73 19.97 25.41
N ALA A 519 -28.71 19.70 24.53
CA ALA A 519 -30.11 19.49 24.86
C ALA A 519 -30.33 18.06 25.35
#